data_AF-A0A554K4K9-F1
#
_entry.id   AF-A0A554K4K9-F1
#
_cell.length_a   1.000
_cell.length_b   1.000
_cell.length_c   1.000
_cell.angle_alpha   90.00
_cell.angle_beta   90.00
_cell.angle_gamma   90.00
#
_symmetry.space_group_name_H-M   'P 1'
#
loop_
_entity.id
_entity.type
_entity.pdbx_description
1 polymer ?
#
loop_
_entity_poly.entity_id
_entity_poly.type
_entity_poly.pdbx_seq_one_letter_code
_entity_poly.pdbx_strand_id
1 'polypeptide(L)'
;MGRVFIALFAVALFAVLPFFAQAIQLQNPLQYDTIEELIAAILAFLRNLALVVTALVIVIAGYFFVTSGGDPQKVTNARMMVIYAMVGLAIILIAEGIVALIRRVIGVQ
;
A
#
# COMPACT_ATOMS: atom_id res chain seq x y z
N MET A 1 -24.53 -11.16 61.03
CA MET A 1 -23.77 -12.02 60.08
C MET A 1 -24.21 -11.83 58.63
N GLY A 2 -25.51 -11.72 58.31
CA GLY A 2 -25.99 -11.62 56.91
C GLY A 2 -25.48 -10.44 56.07
N ARG A 3 -25.29 -9.24 56.64
CA ARG A 3 -24.83 -8.05 55.88
C ARG A 3 -23.39 -8.18 55.37
N VAL A 4 -22.51 -8.84 56.13
CA VAL A 4 -21.11 -9.07 55.75
C VAL A 4 -21.03 -10.12 54.64
N PHE A 5 -21.86 -11.16 54.71
CA PHE A 5 -21.94 -12.19 53.66
C PHE A 5 -22.44 -11.62 52.33
N ILE A 6 -23.45 -10.74 52.36
CA ILE A 6 -23.96 -10.05 51.17
C ILE A 6 -22.89 -9.12 50.56
N ALA A 7 -22.15 -8.38 51.40
CA ALA A 7 -21.06 -7.53 50.93
C ALA A 7 -19.92 -8.33 50.28
N LEU A 8 -19.53 -9.46 50.88
CA LEU A 8 -18.51 -10.35 50.31
C LEU A 8 -18.95 -10.96 48.98
N PHE A 9 -20.21 -11.37 48.87
CA PHE A 9 -20.76 -11.89 47.62
C PHE A 9 -20.83 -10.83 46.52
N ALA A 10 -21.21 -9.59 46.86
CA ALA A 10 -21.23 -8.48 45.91
C ALA A 10 -19.84 -8.07 45.43
N VAL A 11 -18.83 -8.08 46.30
CA VAL A 11 -17.43 -7.80 45.93
C VAL A 11 -16.87 -8.92 45.06
N ALA A 12 -17.17 -10.18 45.41
CA ALA A 12 -16.81 -11.32 44.56
C ALA A 12 -17.45 -11.20 43.18
N LEU A 13 -18.75 -10.89 43.11
CA LEU A 13 -19.46 -10.71 41.84
C LEU A 13 -18.86 -9.57 41.00
N PHE A 14 -18.58 -8.41 41.61
CA PHE A 14 -17.96 -7.26 40.94
C PHE A 14 -16.56 -7.57 40.39
N ALA A 15 -15.79 -8.40 41.11
CA ALA A 15 -14.46 -8.84 40.66
C ALA A 15 -14.51 -9.80 39.46
N VAL A 16 -15.61 -10.54 39.24
CA VAL A 16 -15.75 -11.45 38.09
C VAL A 16 -16.36 -10.77 36.86
N LEU A 17 -17.11 -9.67 37.01
CA LEU A 17 -17.68 -8.89 35.88
C LEU A 17 -16.67 -8.53 34.76
N PRO A 18 -15.44 -8.04 35.04
CA PRO A 18 -14.50 -7.67 33.97
C PRO A 18 -13.99 -8.90 33.18
N PHE A 19 -14.08 -10.11 33.74
CA PHE A 19 -13.70 -11.33 33.02
C PHE A 19 -14.75 -11.74 31.98
N PHE A 20 -16.03 -11.40 32.19
CA PHE A 20 -17.10 -11.60 31.19
C PHE A 20 -17.13 -10.52 30.11
N ALA A 21 -16.44 -9.40 30.31
CA ALA A 21 -16.38 -8.27 29.38
C ALA A 21 -15.28 -8.43 28.31
N GLN A 22 -14.63 -9.59 28.22
CA GLN A 22 -13.68 -9.86 27.14
C GLN A 22 -14.45 -10.06 25.83
N ALA A 23 -14.67 -8.96 25.11
CA ALA A 23 -15.14 -9.00 23.74
C ALA A 23 -14.14 -9.80 22.90
N ILE A 24 -14.60 -10.83 22.20
CA ILE A 24 -13.83 -11.49 21.14
C ILE A 24 -13.62 -10.44 20.06
N GLN A 25 -12.42 -9.84 20.05
CA GLN A 25 -12.05 -8.95 18.96
C GLN A 25 -11.78 -9.82 17.73
N LEU A 26 -12.65 -9.72 16.73
CA LEU A 26 -12.39 -10.30 15.42
C LEU A 26 -11.22 -9.52 14.81
N GLN A 27 -10.02 -10.09 14.95
CA GLN A 27 -8.83 -9.52 14.34
C GLN A 27 -9.03 -9.52 12.82
N ASN A 28 -8.91 -8.35 12.21
CA ASN A 28 -9.07 -8.20 10.77
C ASN A 28 -7.95 -9.01 10.07
N PRO A 29 -8.28 -10.05 9.28
CA PRO A 29 -7.28 -10.85 8.59
C PRO A 29 -6.60 -10.05 7.45
N LEU A 30 -7.22 -8.95 7.03
CA LEU A 30 -6.64 -7.99 6.11
C LEU A 30 -6.06 -6.86 6.96
N GLN A 31 -4.76 -6.63 6.88
CA GLN A 31 -3.98 -5.72 7.74
C GLN A 31 -4.33 -4.23 7.59
N TYR A 32 -5.50 -3.90 7.04
CA TYR A 32 -5.98 -2.56 6.71
C TYR A 32 -7.36 -2.36 7.32
N ASP A 33 -7.50 -1.34 8.16
CA ASP A 33 -8.72 -1.09 8.93
C ASP A 33 -9.73 -0.24 8.14
N THR A 34 -9.27 0.40 7.06
CA THR A 34 -10.12 1.23 6.19
C THR A 34 -9.98 0.89 4.70
N ILE A 35 -11.02 1.20 3.92
CA ILE A 35 -10.99 1.07 2.46
C ILE A 35 -9.91 1.96 1.85
N GLU A 36 -9.66 3.13 2.45
CA GLU A 36 -8.62 4.05 2.00
C GLU A 36 -7.22 3.44 2.15
N GLU A 37 -6.92 2.83 3.29
CA GLU A 37 -5.65 2.12 3.51
C GLU A 37 -5.48 0.94 2.55
N LEU A 38 -6.55 0.18 2.30
CA LEU A 38 -6.52 -0.91 1.34
C LEU A 38 -6.22 -0.42 -0.08
N ILE A 39 -6.87 0.66 -0.52
CA ILE A 39 -6.61 1.27 -1.83
C ILE A 39 -5.17 1.79 -1.89
N ALA A 40 -4.69 2.47 -0.84
CA ALA A 40 -3.33 2.97 -0.77
C ALA A 40 -2.30 1.82 -0.86
N ALA A 41 -2.56 0.69 -0.20
CA ALA A 41 -1.72 -0.49 -0.28
C ALA A 41 -1.70 -1.12 -1.68
N ILE A 42 -2.85 -1.22 -2.35
CA ILE A 42 -2.94 -1.71 -3.72
C ILE A 42 -2.18 -0.78 -4.67
N LEU A 43 -2.33 0.54 -4.52
CA LEU A 43 -1.61 1.52 -5.33
C LEU A 43 -0.09 1.42 -5.10
N ALA A 44 0.34 1.27 -3.84
CA ALA A 44 1.75 1.07 -3.51
C ALA A 44 2.31 -0.23 -4.11
N PHE A 45 1.52 -1.31 -4.12
CA PHE A 45 1.87 -2.56 -4.77
C PHE A 45 2.01 -2.40 -6.29
N LEU A 46 1.03 -1.76 -6.95
CA LEU A 46 1.07 -1.49 -8.38
C LEU A 46 2.25 -0.61 -8.77
N ARG A 47 2.58 0.39 -7.95
CA ARG A 47 3.78 1.22 -8.13
C ARG A 47 5.05 0.39 -8.12
N ASN A 48 5.21 -0.48 -7.12
CA ASN A 48 6.39 -1.32 -7.01
C ASN A 48 6.50 -2.28 -8.22
N LEU A 49 5.37 -2.85 -8.63
CA LEU A 49 5.30 -3.67 -9.83
C LEU A 49 5.70 -2.88 -11.09
N ALA A 50 5.21 -1.65 -11.24
CA ALA A 50 5.56 -0.79 -12.37
C ALA A 50 7.06 -0.47 -12.41
N LEU A 51 7.72 -0.25 -11.27
CA LEU A 51 9.17 -0.04 -11.20
C LEU A 51 9.94 -1.25 -11.73
N VAL A 52 9.56 -2.46 -11.29
CA VAL A 52 10.18 -3.71 -11.74
C VAL A 52 9.94 -3.94 -13.24
N VAL A 53 8.71 -3.72 -13.70
CA VAL A 53 8.35 -3.88 -15.12
C VAL A 53 9.12 -2.89 -15.99
N THR A 54 9.23 -1.62 -15.58
CA THR A 54 10.01 -0.64 -16.33
C THR A 54 11.48 -1.04 -16.45
N ALA A 55 12.10 -1.53 -15.36
CA ALA A 55 13.47 -2.01 -15.42
C ALA A 55 13.62 -3.15 -16.46
N LEU A 56 12.68 -4.10 -16.49
CA LEU A 56 12.67 -5.18 -17.50
C LEU A 56 12.50 -4.66 -18.92
N VAL A 57 11.58 -3.71 -19.15
CA VAL A 57 11.37 -3.11 -20.48
C VAL A 57 12.61 -2.39 -20.97
N ILE A 58 13.34 -1.69 -20.09
CA ILE A 58 14.60 -1.02 -20.44
C ILE A 58 15.65 -2.05 -20.89
N VAL A 59 15.77 -3.18 -20.19
CA VAL A 59 16.69 -4.27 -20.58
C VAL A 59 16.31 -4.85 -21.94
N ILE A 60 15.02 -5.12 -22.16
CA ILE A 60 14.50 -5.65 -23.44
C ILE A 60 14.75 -4.65 -24.57
N ALA A 61 14.50 -3.37 -24.33
CA ALA A 61 14.75 -2.32 -25.31
C ALA A 61 16.25 -2.18 -25.63
N GLY A 62 17.13 -2.32 -24.64
CA GLY A 62 18.58 -2.37 -24.84
C GLY A 62 19.00 -3.56 -25.71
N TYR A 63 18.46 -4.75 -25.45
CA TYR A 63 18.68 -5.93 -26.29
C TYR A 63 18.20 -5.69 -27.73
N PHE A 64 17.01 -5.11 -27.90
CA PHE A 64 16.47 -4.80 -29.23
C PHE A 64 17.34 -3.77 -29.96
N PHE A 65 17.85 -2.77 -29.25
CA PHE A 65 18.75 -1.75 -29.81
C PHE A 65 20.06 -2.36 -30.34
N VAL A 66 20.69 -3.26 -29.57
CA VAL A 66 21.93 -3.94 -29.98
C VAL A 66 21.69 -4.92 -31.13
N THR A 67 20.60 -5.69 -31.08
CA THR A 67 20.28 -6.70 -32.11
C THR A 67 19.69 -6.09 -33.41
N SER A 68 19.44 -4.79 -33.44
CA SER A 68 18.84 -4.10 -34.60
C SER A 68 19.72 -4.13 -35.86
N GLY A 69 21.04 -4.31 -35.73
CA GLY A 69 21.94 -4.48 -36.89
C GLY A 69 21.94 -3.31 -37.89
N GLY A 70 21.52 -2.11 -37.46
CA GLY A 70 21.40 -0.92 -38.33
C GLY A 70 20.02 -0.73 -38.98
N ASP A 71 19.04 -1.60 -38.72
CA ASP A 71 17.66 -1.41 -39.18
C ASP A 71 17.01 -0.21 -38.43
N PRO A 72 16.71 0.90 -39.13
CA PRO A 72 16.18 2.11 -38.50
C PRO A 72 14.80 1.89 -37.87
N GLN A 73 14.01 0.93 -38.37
CA GLN A 73 12.69 0.64 -37.81
C GLN A 73 12.82 0.00 -36.41
N LYS A 74 13.75 -0.95 -36.26
CA LYS A 74 13.98 -1.63 -34.98
C LYS A 74 14.59 -0.71 -33.94
N VAL A 75 15.51 0.16 -34.36
CA VAL A 75 16.09 1.20 -33.50
C VAL A 75 15.02 2.18 -33.01
N THR A 76 14.11 2.60 -33.89
CA THR A 76 13.01 3.50 -33.54
C THR A 76 12.08 2.82 -32.54
N ASN A 77 11.73 1.55 -32.76
CA ASN A 77 10.88 0.79 -31.84
C ASN A 77 11.52 0.65 -30.45
N ALA A 78 12.81 0.32 -30.38
CA ALA A 78 13.55 0.23 -29.12
C ALA A 78 13.54 1.56 -28.35
N ARG A 79 13.77 2.68 -29.06
CA ARG A 79 13.70 4.02 -28.46
C ARG A 79 12.30 4.32 -27.93
N MET A 80 11.26 4.00 -28.69
CA MET A 80 9.88 4.21 -28.25
C MET A 80 9.54 3.40 -26.99
N MET A 81 10.00 2.15 -26.89
CA MET A 81 9.82 1.33 -25.69
C MET A 81 10.41 2.01 -24.45
N VAL A 82 11.64 2.55 -24.55
CA VAL A 82 12.26 3.28 -23.43
C VAL A 82 11.47 4.54 -23.10
N ILE A 83 11.05 5.31 -24.11
CA ILE A 83 10.27 6.55 -23.89
C ILE A 83 8.98 6.22 -23.15
N TYR A 84 8.22 5.22 -23.60
CA TYR A 84 6.97 4.85 -22.93
C TYR A 84 7.19 4.37 -21.49
N ALA A 85 8.25 3.59 -21.24
CA ALA A 85 8.60 3.15 -19.89
C ALA A 85 8.96 4.34 -18.98
N MET A 86 9.73 5.30 -19.49
CA MET A 86 10.10 6.53 -18.79
C MET A 86 8.90 7.44 -18.53
N VAL A 87 8.00 7.60 -19.50
CA VAL A 87 6.77 8.39 -19.34
C VAL A 87 5.87 7.77 -18.29
N GLY A 88 5.71 6.44 -18.28
CA GLY A 88 4.96 5.74 -17.24
C GLY A 88 5.51 5.99 -15.84
N LEU A 89 6.83 5.89 -15.66
CA LEU A 89 7.47 6.23 -14.39
C LEU A 89 7.32 7.71 -14.01
N ALA A 90 7.48 8.61 -14.97
CA ALA A 90 7.34 10.05 -14.73
C ALA A 90 5.93 10.39 -14.21
N ILE A 91 4.89 9.80 -14.78
CA ILE A 91 3.50 10.01 -14.34
C ILE A 91 3.32 9.57 -12.88
N ILE A 92 3.85 8.41 -12.51
CA ILE A 92 3.79 7.88 -11.13
C ILE A 92 4.47 8.84 -10.15
N LEU A 93 5.68 9.30 -10.48
CA LEU A 93 6.44 10.23 -9.64
C LEU A 93 5.72 11.58 -9.46
N ILE A 94 5.13 12.10 -10.54
CA ILE A 94 4.36 13.34 -10.51
C ILE A 94 3.09 13.17 -9.66
N ALA A 95 2.39 12.04 -9.79
CA ALA A 95 1.20 11.78 -8.99
C ALA A 95 1.50 11.81 -7.49
N GLU A 96 2.59 11.17 -7.05
CA GLU A 96 3.02 11.22 -5.65
C GLU A 96 3.45 12.62 -5.22
N GLY A 97 4.14 13.36 -6.08
CA GLY A 97 4.54 14.75 -5.82
C GLY A 97 3.32 15.67 -5.61
N ILE A 98 2.28 15.51 -6.43
CA ILE A 98 1.03 16.27 -6.30
C ILE A 98 0.30 15.90 -5.01
N VAL A 99 0.15 14.61 -4.70
CA VAL A 99 -0.51 14.17 -3.46
C VAL A 99 0.26 14.69 -2.23
N ALA A 100 1.59 14.63 -2.24
CA ALA A 100 2.43 15.16 -1.17
C ALA A 100 2.29 16.68 -1.02
N LEU A 101 2.21 17.41 -2.13
CA LEU A 101 1.98 18.86 -2.11
C LEU A 101 0.60 19.20 -1.53
N ILE A 102 -0.43 18.47 -1.94
CA ILE A 102 -1.79 18.65 -1.43
C ILE A 102 -1.85 18.38 0.08
N ARG A 103 -1.26 17.27 0.56
CA ARG A 103 -1.20 16.97 2.00
C ARG A 103 -0.51 18.08 2.79
N ARG A 104 0.59 18.63 2.27
CA ARG A 104 1.30 19.77 2.88
C ARG A 104 0.48 21.05 2.92
N VAL A 105 -0.27 21.36 1.86
CA VAL A 105 -1.10 22.58 1.79
C VAL A 105 -2.33 22.48 2.69
N ILE A 106 -2.94 21.30 2.80
CA ILE A 106 -4.14 21.08 3.62
C ILE A 106 -3.79 20.90 5.11
N GLY A 107 -2.50 20.72 5.46
CA GLY A 107 -2.05 20.61 6.85
C GLY A 107 -2.45 19.29 7.53
N VAL A 108 -2.91 18.31 6.75
CA VAL A 108 -3.16 16.94 7.20
C VAL A 108 -1.81 16.22 7.14
N GLN A 109 -1.20 16.02 8.31
CA GLN A 109 -0.03 15.16 8.49
C GLN A 109 -0.48 13.72 8.68
#